data_AF-X1EXP0-F1
#
_entry.id   AF-X1EXP0-F1
#
_cell.length_a   1.000
_cell.length_b   1.000
_cell.length_c   1.000
_cell.angle_alpha   90.00
_cell.angle_beta   90.00
_cell.angle_gamma   90.00
#
_symmetry.space_group_name_H-M   'P 1'
#
loop_
_entity.id
_entity.type
_entity.pdbx_description
1 polymer ?
#
loop_
_entity_poly.entity_id
_entity_poly.type
_entity_poly.pdbx_seq_one_letter_code
_entity_poly.pdbx_strand_id
1 'polypeptide(L)'
;MLAIYLFTSATFCSFILEESLQCYGFGVMSLVMNDDWDMLREELPKYQAFHDTCQGIHYIATVLNPLTGYYFQLYFDADQRKIDIWNRQIERHDSRFRETVAGEVRKVSTNGDGTAIIAIDTGSVVQNVYIPFPEIITLPEPGELVQLECATKYIRGSHRLELVRMKV
;
A
#
# COMPACT_ATOMS: atom_id res chain seq x y z
N MET A 1 18.43 30.58 32.73
CA MET A 1 17.34 31.00 31.84
C MET A 1 17.41 30.33 30.48
N LEU A 2 18.51 30.47 29.71
CA LEU A 2 18.62 29.89 28.36
C LEU A 2 18.44 28.36 28.31
N ALA A 3 19.05 27.60 29.23
CA ALA A 3 18.92 26.14 29.27
C ALA A 3 17.47 25.69 29.52
N ILE A 4 16.76 26.33 30.46
CA ILE A 4 15.35 26.02 30.76
C ILE A 4 14.48 26.29 29.54
N TYR A 5 14.70 27.42 28.85
CA TYR A 5 13.98 27.76 27.62
C TYR A 5 14.16 26.69 26.54
N LEU A 6 15.40 26.28 26.27
CA LEU A 6 15.72 25.23 25.28
C LEU A 6 15.03 23.90 25.62
N PHE A 7 15.08 23.47 26.89
CA PHE A 7 14.41 22.25 27.33
C PHE A 7 12.90 22.32 27.10
N THR A 8 12.26 23.43 27.50
CA THR A 8 10.81 23.61 27.33
C THR A 8 10.39 23.67 25.86
N SER A 9 11.16 24.33 25.00
CA SER A 9 10.88 24.38 23.56
C SER A 9 11.02 23.03 22.89
N ALA A 10 12.03 22.23 23.27
CA ALA A 10 12.21 20.87 22.76
C ALA A 10 11.08 19.93 23.19
N THR A 11 10.61 20.04 24.44
CA THR A 11 9.42 19.28 24.92
C THR A 11 8.17 19.67 24.14
N PHE A 12 7.93 20.98 23.95
CA PHE A 12 6.76 21.45 23.21
C PHE A 12 6.78 21.04 21.74
N CYS A 13 7.95 21.06 21.10
CA CYS A 13 8.13 20.55 19.75
C CYS A 13 7.79 19.05 19.67
N SER A 14 8.30 18.24 20.61
CA SER A 14 8.01 16.80 20.64
C SER A 14 6.52 16.51 20.81
N PHE A 15 5.81 17.29 21.63
CA PHE A 15 4.36 17.21 21.79
C PHE A 15 3.60 17.50 20.47
N ILE A 16 3.97 18.57 19.76
CA ILE A 16 3.34 18.90 18.48
C ILE A 16 3.53 17.77 17.46
N LEU A 17 4.73 17.17 17.41
CA LEU A 17 5.01 16.07 16.49
C LEU A 17 4.15 14.85 16.81
N GLU A 18 4.03 14.50 18.09
CA GLU A 18 3.18 13.39 18.54
C GLU A 18 1.71 13.60 18.14
N GLU A 19 1.13 14.76 18.46
CA GLU A 19 -0.26 15.10 18.13
C GLU A 19 -0.51 15.08 16.62
N SER A 20 0.46 15.57 15.84
CA SER A 20 0.35 15.57 14.38
C SER A 20 0.32 14.15 13.82
N LEU A 21 1.17 13.26 14.36
CA LEU A 21 1.17 11.84 13.97
C LEU A 21 -0.13 11.14 14.36
N GLN A 22 -0.61 11.34 15.59
CA GLN A 22 -1.88 10.76 16.02
C GLN A 22 -3.03 11.22 15.13
N CYS A 23 -3.11 12.51 14.80
CA CYS A 23 -4.18 13.06 13.95
C CYS A 23 -4.19 12.44 12.54
N TYR A 24 -3.03 12.32 11.87
CA TYR A 24 -2.97 11.66 10.56
C TYR A 24 -3.22 10.14 10.71
N GLY A 25 -2.67 9.51 11.75
CA GLY A 25 -2.89 8.10 12.07
C GLY A 25 -4.37 7.75 12.26
N PHE A 26 -5.18 8.65 12.83
CA PHE A 26 -6.64 8.48 12.89
C PHE A 26 -7.31 8.43 11.52
N GLY A 27 -6.85 9.25 10.57
CA GLY A 27 -7.31 9.21 9.18
C GLY A 27 -7.01 7.86 8.54
N VAL A 28 -5.77 7.37 8.66
CA VAL A 28 -5.36 6.05 8.14
C VAL A 28 -6.15 4.92 8.81
N MET A 29 -6.35 5.00 10.13
CA MET A 29 -7.15 4.01 10.86
C MET A 29 -8.60 3.97 10.38
N SER A 30 -9.20 5.11 10.03
CA SER A 30 -10.53 5.17 9.43
C SER A 30 -10.59 4.40 8.10
N LEU A 31 -9.56 4.51 7.25
CA LEU A 31 -9.49 3.74 5.99
C LEU A 31 -9.46 2.24 6.26
N VAL A 32 -8.64 1.81 7.23
CA VAL A 32 -8.54 0.40 7.65
C VAL A 32 -9.86 -0.10 8.21
N MET A 33 -10.55 0.68 9.05
CA MET A 33 -11.84 0.28 9.65
C MET A 33 -12.99 0.22 8.64
N ASN A 34 -12.89 0.95 7.53
CA ASN A 34 -13.88 0.94 6.45
C ASN A 34 -13.51 -0.03 5.31
N ASP A 35 -12.47 -0.84 5.47
CA ASP A 35 -11.97 -1.75 4.43
C ASP A 35 -11.66 -1.05 3.09
N ASP A 36 -11.26 0.23 3.10
CA ASP A 36 -10.87 0.99 1.89
C ASP A 36 -9.41 0.74 1.55
N TRP A 37 -9.13 -0.47 1.06
CA TRP A 37 -7.78 -0.95 0.80
C TRP A 37 -7.09 -0.20 -0.34
N ASP A 38 -7.83 0.30 -1.33
CA ASP A 38 -7.27 1.08 -2.43
C ASP A 38 -6.75 2.44 -1.93
N MET A 39 -7.55 3.15 -1.14
CA MET A 39 -7.12 4.42 -0.54
C MET A 39 -6.01 4.20 0.48
N LEU A 40 -6.07 3.11 1.25
CA LEU A 40 -5.00 2.75 2.17
C LEU A 40 -3.66 2.52 1.46
N ARG A 41 -3.66 1.86 0.28
CA ARG A 41 -2.44 1.69 -0.54
C ARG A 41 -1.85 3.02 -1.00
N GLU A 42 -2.69 4.00 -1.30
CA GLU A 42 -2.23 5.32 -1.73
C GLU A 42 -1.70 6.17 -0.57
N GLU A 43 -2.38 6.13 0.58
CA GLU A 43 -2.10 7.01 1.72
C GLU A 43 -1.00 6.48 2.64
N LEU A 44 -0.85 5.16 2.79
CA LEU A 44 0.10 4.59 3.74
C LEU A 44 1.58 4.99 3.46
N PRO A 45 2.07 5.06 2.21
CA PRO A 45 3.40 5.58 1.91
C PRO A 45 3.58 7.06 2.28
N LYS A 46 2.52 7.87 2.12
CA LYS A 46 2.54 9.30 2.49
C LYS A 46 2.61 9.44 4.02
N TYR A 47 1.85 8.61 4.73
CA TYR A 47 1.90 8.54 6.19
C TYR A 47 3.27 8.09 6.72
N GLN A 48 3.91 7.08 6.10
CA GLN A 48 5.28 6.67 6.46
C GLN A 48 6.29 7.81 6.26
N ALA A 49 6.24 8.52 5.13
CA ALA A 49 7.14 9.65 4.90
C ALA A 49 6.93 10.79 5.93
N PHE A 50 5.69 11.02 6.34
CA PHE A 50 5.36 11.96 7.40
C PHE A 50 5.92 11.51 8.76
N HIS A 51 5.73 10.24 9.13
CA HIS A 51 6.31 9.62 10.32
C HIS A 51 7.83 9.79 10.37
N ASP A 52 8.54 9.46 9.29
CA ASP A 52 10.00 9.54 9.22
C ASP A 52 10.49 10.99 9.40
N THR A 53 9.75 11.95 8.84
CA THR A 53 10.03 13.38 9.02
C THR A 53 9.88 13.79 10.48
N CYS A 54 8.76 13.42 11.12
CA CYS A 54 8.52 13.71 12.52
C CYS A 54 9.59 13.05 13.42
N GLN A 55 9.99 11.81 13.12
CA GLN A 55 11.04 11.10 13.86
C GLN A 55 12.39 11.80 13.73
N GLY A 56 12.74 12.28 12.52
CA GLY A 56 13.95 13.06 12.30
C GLY A 56 13.99 14.35 13.13
N ILE A 57 12.88 15.09 13.19
CA ILE A 57 12.78 16.31 14.01
C ILE A 57 12.85 15.96 15.51
N HIS A 58 12.18 14.88 15.93
CA HIS A 58 12.23 14.40 17.31
C HIS A 58 13.66 14.05 17.76
N TYR A 59 14.46 13.44 16.88
CA TYR A 59 15.87 13.15 17.19
C TYR A 59 16.67 14.42 17.48
N ILE A 60 16.46 15.48 16.69
CA ILE A 60 17.09 16.80 16.93
C ILE A 60 16.62 17.37 18.27
N ALA A 61 15.31 17.33 18.54
CA ALA A 61 14.74 17.82 19.80
C ALA A 61 15.26 17.04 21.02
N THR A 62 15.48 15.73 20.88
CA THR A 62 15.98 14.86 21.95
C THR A 62 17.41 15.20 22.38
N VAL A 63 18.27 15.61 21.44
CA VAL A 63 19.61 16.11 21.76
C VAL A 63 19.54 17.36 22.67
N LEU A 64 18.51 18.18 22.49
CA LEU A 64 18.28 19.40 23.26
C LEU A 64 17.53 19.14 24.57
N ASN A 65 16.81 18.01 24.71
CA ASN A 65 16.15 17.58 25.95
C ASN A 65 16.10 16.05 26.12
N PRO A 66 17.20 15.43 26.62
CA PRO A 66 17.28 13.99 26.77
C PRO A 66 16.42 13.44 27.92
N LEU A 67 16.03 14.26 28.89
CA LEU A 67 15.27 13.83 30.07
C LEU A 67 13.86 13.38 29.71
N THR A 68 13.19 14.09 28.80
CA THR A 68 11.83 13.75 28.36
C THR A 68 11.78 13.06 27.00
N GLY A 69 12.87 13.09 26.23
CA GLY A 69 12.92 12.53 24.87
C GLY A 69 12.55 11.05 24.79
N TYR A 70 12.93 10.24 25.79
CA TYR A 70 12.65 8.80 25.82
C TYR A 70 11.15 8.45 25.76
N TYR A 71 10.28 9.24 26.41
CA TYR A 71 8.84 8.99 26.39
C TYR A 71 8.25 9.15 24.99
N PHE A 72 8.69 10.17 24.27
CA PHE A 72 8.24 10.42 22.90
C PHE A 72 8.82 9.38 21.93
N GLN A 73 10.05 8.90 22.15
CA GLN A 73 10.61 7.82 21.33
C GLN A 73 9.74 6.56 21.34
N LEU A 74 9.18 6.19 22.51
CA LEU A 74 8.25 5.05 22.59
C LEU A 74 6.98 5.25 21.74
N TYR A 75 6.52 6.49 21.58
CA TYR A 75 5.38 6.80 20.70
C TYR A 75 5.72 6.57 19.23
N PHE A 76 6.87 7.07 18.77
CA PHE A 76 7.33 6.82 17.39
C PHE A 76 7.51 5.33 17.12
N ASP A 77 8.13 4.59 18.03
CA ASP A 77 8.31 3.15 17.89
C ASP A 77 6.96 2.40 17.83
N ALA A 78 5.98 2.83 18.64
CA ALA A 78 4.65 2.26 18.62
C ALA A 78 3.90 2.57 17.31
N ASP A 79 4.11 3.76 16.75
CA ASP A 79 3.47 4.17 15.51
C ASP A 79 4.05 3.45 14.28
N GLN A 80 5.38 3.30 14.22
CA GLN A 80 6.03 2.47 13.21
C GLN A 80 5.46 1.03 13.20
N ARG A 81 5.24 0.44 14.38
CA ARG A 81 4.61 -0.89 14.48
C ARG A 81 3.20 -0.94 13.88
N LYS A 82 2.42 0.15 13.96
CA LYS A 82 1.10 0.21 13.30
C LYS A 82 1.25 0.23 11.79
N ILE A 83 2.18 1.01 11.26
CA ILE A 83 2.47 1.06 9.83
C ILE A 83 2.86 -0.33 9.32
N ASP A 84 3.73 -1.04 10.04
CA ASP A 84 4.12 -2.41 9.70
C ASP A 84 2.94 -3.40 9.73
N ILE A 85 1.97 -3.21 10.63
CA ILE A 85 0.74 -4.01 10.66
C ILE A 85 -0.12 -3.71 9.44
N TRP A 86 -0.32 -2.44 9.10
CA TRP A 86 -1.15 -2.03 7.96
C TRP A 86 -0.54 -2.48 6.63
N ASN A 87 0.78 -2.38 6.46
CA ASN A 87 1.49 -2.94 5.30
C ASN A 87 1.21 -4.45 5.16
N ARG A 88 1.34 -5.22 6.26
CA ARG A 88 1.02 -6.65 6.24
C ARG A 88 -0.45 -6.93 5.95
N GLN A 89 -1.37 -6.05 6.34
CA GLN A 89 -2.79 -6.20 6.03
C GLN A 89 -3.06 -5.97 4.54
N ILE A 90 -2.44 -4.96 3.93
CA ILE A 90 -2.48 -4.74 2.48
C ILE A 90 -1.93 -5.96 1.74
N GLU A 91 -0.73 -6.44 2.10
CA GLU A 91 -0.12 -7.61 1.46
C GLU A 91 -1.00 -8.85 1.59
N ARG A 92 -1.60 -9.08 2.77
CA ARG A 92 -2.52 -10.19 2.99
C ARG A 92 -3.78 -10.05 2.17
N HIS A 93 -4.35 -8.85 2.11
CA HIS A 93 -5.48 -8.55 1.25
C HIS A 93 -5.10 -8.92 -0.19
N ASP A 94 -4.03 -8.36 -0.73
CA ASP A 94 -3.55 -8.60 -2.10
C ASP A 94 -3.24 -10.08 -2.37
N SER A 95 -2.75 -10.83 -1.38
CA SER A 95 -2.51 -12.27 -1.50
C SER A 95 -3.79 -13.11 -1.53
N ARG A 96 -4.84 -12.71 -0.79
CA ARG A 96 -6.13 -13.41 -0.75
C ARG A 96 -6.91 -13.27 -2.05
N PHE A 97 -6.64 -12.22 -2.79
CA PHE A 97 -7.23 -11.96 -4.09
C PHE A 97 -6.45 -12.60 -5.24
N ARG A 98 -5.44 -13.43 -4.95
CA ARG A 98 -4.76 -14.17 -6.03
C ARG A 98 -5.59 -15.37 -6.46
N GLU A 99 -5.97 -15.38 -7.72
CA GLU A 99 -6.63 -16.51 -8.36
C GLU A 99 -5.78 -17.04 -9.51
N THR A 100 -5.87 -18.35 -9.74
CA THR A 100 -5.23 -18.98 -10.88
C THR A 100 -6.27 -19.17 -11.97
N VAL A 101 -6.09 -18.46 -13.09
CA VAL A 101 -6.93 -18.59 -14.29
C VAL A 101 -6.22 -19.50 -15.26
N ALA A 102 -6.82 -20.65 -15.57
CA ALA A 102 -6.30 -21.59 -16.54
C ALA A 102 -7.33 -21.86 -17.65
N GLY A 103 -6.90 -21.84 -18.90
CA GLY A 103 -7.81 -22.03 -20.03
C GLY A 103 -7.19 -21.69 -21.38
N GLU A 104 -8.01 -21.70 -22.42
CA GLU A 104 -7.61 -21.36 -23.79
C GLU A 104 -7.80 -19.87 -24.04
N VAL A 105 -6.79 -19.20 -24.61
CA VAL A 105 -6.89 -17.80 -24.98
C VAL A 105 -7.82 -17.65 -26.19
N ARG A 106 -8.97 -16.99 -26.03
CA ARG A 106 -9.87 -16.70 -27.15
C ARG A 106 -9.44 -15.48 -27.94
N LYS A 107 -8.99 -14.45 -27.22
CA LYS A 107 -8.74 -13.14 -27.82
C LYS A 107 -7.78 -12.35 -26.97
N VAL A 108 -6.87 -11.65 -27.63
CA VAL A 108 -6.05 -10.60 -27.04
C VAL A 108 -6.44 -9.28 -27.70
N SER A 109 -6.60 -8.24 -26.90
CA SER A 109 -6.92 -6.88 -27.36
C SER A 109 -6.22 -5.86 -26.49
N THR A 110 -6.05 -4.63 -26.99
CA THR A 110 -5.44 -3.54 -26.21
C THR A 110 -6.44 -2.39 -26.11
N ASN A 111 -6.60 -1.86 -24.90
CA ASN A 111 -7.41 -0.67 -24.65
C ASN A 111 -6.67 0.60 -25.13
N GLY A 112 -7.43 1.68 -25.28
CA GLY A 112 -6.85 2.99 -25.66
C GLY A 112 -5.89 3.58 -24.63
N ASP A 113 -5.85 3.04 -23.41
CA ASP A 113 -4.90 3.40 -22.35
C ASP A 113 -3.60 2.58 -22.37
N GLY A 114 -3.46 1.64 -23.33
CA GLY A 114 -2.29 0.76 -23.46
C GLY A 114 -2.39 -0.54 -22.66
N THR A 115 -3.43 -0.74 -21.84
CA THR A 115 -3.64 -1.99 -21.10
C THR A 115 -4.05 -3.10 -22.07
N ALA A 116 -3.37 -4.24 -22.06
CA ALA A 116 -3.82 -5.41 -22.81
C ALA A 116 -4.88 -6.20 -22.02
N ILE A 117 -5.84 -6.78 -22.72
CA ILE A 117 -6.90 -7.63 -22.20
C ILE A 117 -6.80 -8.98 -22.91
N ILE A 118 -6.64 -10.03 -22.12
CA ILE A 118 -6.69 -11.42 -22.56
C ILE A 118 -8.03 -12.01 -22.12
N ALA A 119 -8.84 -12.46 -23.09
CA ALA A 119 -10.04 -13.23 -22.83
C ALA A 119 -9.69 -14.72 -22.82
N ILE A 120 -9.88 -15.38 -21.67
CA ILE A 120 -9.52 -16.78 -21.44
C ILE A 120 -10.79 -17.60 -21.24
N ASP A 121 -10.97 -18.62 -22.06
CA ASP A 121 -12.04 -19.60 -21.91
C ASP A 121 -11.61 -20.67 -20.91
N THR A 122 -12.17 -20.61 -19.70
CA THR A 122 -11.90 -21.60 -18.63
C THR A 122 -12.72 -22.88 -18.78
N GLY A 123 -13.52 -23.00 -19.85
CA GLY A 123 -14.48 -24.08 -20.08
C GLY A 123 -15.82 -23.91 -19.37
N SER A 124 -15.90 -23.03 -18.36
CA SER A 124 -17.16 -22.66 -17.69
C SER A 124 -17.58 -21.23 -17.99
N VAL A 125 -16.62 -20.30 -17.98
CA VAL A 125 -16.84 -18.87 -18.24
C VAL A 125 -15.63 -18.28 -18.96
N VAL A 126 -15.87 -17.22 -19.74
CA VAL A 126 -14.80 -16.41 -20.31
C VAL A 126 -14.38 -15.36 -19.28
N GLN A 127 -13.13 -15.41 -18.85
CA GLN A 127 -12.55 -14.43 -17.93
C GLN A 127 -11.66 -13.44 -18.68
N ASN A 128 -11.79 -12.16 -18.36
CA ASN A 128 -10.94 -11.11 -18.91
C ASN A 128 -9.82 -10.77 -17.92
N VAL A 129 -8.58 -11.02 -18.33
CA VAL A 129 -7.37 -10.69 -17.58
C VAL A 129 -6.71 -9.46 -18.18
N TYR A 130 -6.47 -8.46 -17.35
CA TYR A 130 -5.90 -7.17 -17.70
C TYR A 130 -4.39 -7.17 -17.43
N ILE A 131 -3.62 -6.63 -18.36
CA ILE A 131 -2.16 -6.52 -18.31
C ILE A 131 -1.80 -5.04 -18.43
N PRO A 132 -1.41 -4.38 -17.32
CA PRO A 132 -1.13 -2.95 -17.32
C PRO A 132 0.12 -2.57 -18.13
N PHE A 133 1.06 -3.48 -18.30
CA PHE A 133 2.31 -3.26 -19.06
C PHE A 133 2.55 -4.41 -20.05
N PRO A 134 1.83 -4.47 -21.17
CA PRO A 134 1.99 -5.57 -22.12
C PRO A 134 3.35 -5.59 -22.83
N GLU A 135 4.06 -4.46 -22.86
CA GLU A 135 5.36 -4.35 -23.55
C GLU A 135 6.48 -5.18 -22.90
N ILE A 136 6.33 -5.52 -21.61
CA ILE A 136 7.33 -6.25 -20.83
C ILE A 136 7.01 -7.75 -20.69
N ILE A 137 5.89 -8.21 -21.26
CA ILE A 137 5.44 -9.60 -21.18
C ILE A 137 5.11 -10.09 -22.59
N THR A 138 5.58 -11.28 -22.97
CA THR A 138 5.14 -11.92 -24.20
C THR A 138 3.65 -12.28 -24.07
N LEU A 139 2.80 -11.63 -24.86
CA LEU A 139 1.36 -11.94 -24.85
C LEU A 139 1.12 -13.30 -25.52
N PRO A 140 0.25 -14.15 -24.95
CA PRO A 140 -0.08 -15.44 -25.55
C PRO A 140 -0.93 -15.26 -26.82
N GLU A 141 -0.86 -16.24 -27.71
CA GLU A 141 -1.62 -16.21 -28.96
C GLU A 141 -3.04 -16.78 -28.78
N PRO A 142 -4.04 -16.35 -29.59
CA PRO A 142 -5.33 -17.00 -29.62
C PRO A 142 -5.21 -18.50 -29.92
N GLY A 143 -5.82 -19.34 -29.09
CA GLY A 143 -5.73 -20.81 -29.14
C GLY A 143 -4.68 -21.41 -28.20
N GLU A 144 -3.87 -20.59 -27.53
CA GLU A 144 -2.87 -21.06 -26.59
C GLU A 144 -3.48 -21.42 -25.22
N LEU A 145 -3.01 -22.50 -24.62
CA LEU A 145 -3.39 -22.89 -23.25
C LEU A 145 -2.46 -22.19 -22.27
N VAL A 146 -3.04 -21.40 -21.37
CA VAL A 146 -2.27 -20.60 -20.40
C VAL A 146 -2.70 -20.90 -18.98
N GLN A 147 -1.76 -20.77 -18.04
CA GLN A 147 -2.02 -20.72 -16.61
C GLN A 147 -1.50 -19.40 -16.03
N LEU A 148 -2.43 -18.50 -15.70
CA LEU A 148 -2.14 -17.15 -15.22
C LEU A 148 -2.41 -17.07 -13.71
N GLU A 149 -1.45 -16.54 -12.97
CA GLU A 149 -1.67 -16.06 -11.61
C GLU A 149 -2.12 -14.61 -11.71
N CYS A 150 -3.38 -14.36 -11.35
CA CYS A 150 -4.02 -13.06 -11.43
C CYS A 150 -4.32 -12.54 -10.03
N ALA A 151 -4.24 -11.22 -9.83
CA ALA A 151 -4.75 -10.55 -8.65
C ALA A 151 -6.12 -9.96 -8.97
N THR A 152 -7.10 -10.27 -8.14
CA THR A 152 -8.41 -9.65 -8.13
C THR A 152 -8.28 -8.23 -7.55
N LYS A 153 -8.57 -7.25 -8.39
CA LYS A 153 -8.63 -5.83 -8.02
C LYS A 153 -10.06 -5.32 -8.10
N TYR A 154 -10.47 -4.56 -7.10
CA TYR A 154 -11.77 -3.91 -7.03
C TYR A 154 -11.65 -2.42 -7.36
N ILE A 155 -11.48 -2.10 -8.64
CA ILE A 155 -11.32 -0.70 -9.05
C ILE A 155 -12.71 -0.10 -9.27
N ARG A 156 -13.09 0.89 -8.44
CA ARG A 156 -14.32 1.70 -8.58
C ARG A 156 -15.60 0.85 -8.72
N GLY A 157 -15.73 -0.18 -7.90
CA GLY A 157 -16.89 -1.09 -7.92
C GLY A 157 -16.92 -2.10 -9.08
N SER A 158 -15.85 -2.20 -9.86
CA SER A 158 -15.68 -3.23 -10.89
C SER A 158 -14.63 -4.27 -10.46
N HIS A 159 -14.97 -5.56 -10.61
CA HIS A 159 -14.05 -6.67 -10.39
C HIS A 159 -13.16 -6.86 -11.62
N ARG A 160 -11.86 -6.71 -11.46
CA ARG A 160 -10.86 -6.87 -12.52
C ARG A 160 -9.80 -7.87 -12.11
N LEU A 161 -9.40 -8.72 -13.04
CA LEU A 161 -8.29 -9.65 -12.84
C LEU A 161 -7.06 -9.05 -13.49
N GLU A 162 -6.03 -8.75 -12.73
CA GLU A 162 -4.77 -8.25 -13.28
C GLU A 162 -3.70 -9.33 -13.24
N LEU A 163 -2.97 -9.49 -14.35
CA LEU A 163 -1.89 -10.47 -14.43
C LEU A 163 -0.77 -10.13 -13.45
N VAL A 164 -0.44 -11.08 -12.57
CA VAL A 164 0.72 -11.00 -11.66
C VAL A 164 1.87 -11.83 -12.21
N ARG A 165 1.57 -13.05 -12.68
CA ARG A 165 2.57 -13.95 -13.24
C ARG A 165 1.94 -14.85 -14.29
N MET A 166 2.61 -15.01 -15.42
CA MET A 166 2.29 -16.03 -16.40
C MET A 166 3.20 -17.24 -16.17
N LYS A 167 2.61 -18.43 -15.99
CA LYS A 167 3.34 -19.69 -16.13
C LYS A 167 3.10 -20.20 -17.55
N VAL A 168 4.15 -20.14 -18.36
CA VAL A 168 4.23 -20.80 -19.66
C VAL A 168 4.69 -22.24 -19.43
#